data_AF-A0A7J7KQA0-F1
#
_entry.id   AF-A0A7J7KQA0-F1
#
_cell.length_a   1.000
_cell.length_b   1.000
_cell.length_c   1.000
_cell.angle_alpha   90.00
_cell.angle_beta   90.00
_cell.angle_gamma   90.00
#
_symmetry.space_group_name_H-M   'P 1'
#
loop_
_entity.id
_entity.type
_entity.pdbx_description
1 polymer ?
#
loop_
_entity_poly.entity_id
_entity_poly.type
_entity_poly.pdbx_seq_one_letter_code
_entity_poly.pdbx_strand_id
1 'polypeptide(L)' 'MQYMNELQIAFQCLFFFISKGIIRRDEMVFRLARERKIPIFMVLSGGYQPQTAHVIADSVLNLKGQGLIAREPNL' A
#
# COMPACT_ATOMS: atom_id res chain seq x y z
N MET A 1 -14.32 -10.90 17.82
CA MET A 1 -14.52 -10.33 16.47
C MET A 1 -13.32 -9.52 15.93
N GLN A 2 -12.13 -9.53 16.55
CA GLN A 2 -10.93 -8.85 16.00
C GLN A 2 -10.14 -9.71 14.99
N TYR A 3 -10.07 -11.03 15.18
CA TYR A 3 -9.34 -11.97 14.32
C TYR A 3 -9.91 -12.14 12.90
N MET A 4 -11.21 -11.87 12.70
CA MET A 4 -11.86 -11.99 11.38
C MET A 4 -11.47 -10.87 10.42
N ASN A 5 -10.86 -9.77 10.91
CA ASN A 5 -10.42 -8.65 10.07
C ASN A 5 -9.00 -8.83 9.53
N GLU A 6 -8.12 -9.51 10.28
CA GLU A 6 -6.75 -9.80 9.83
C GLU A 6 -6.73 -10.88 8.76
N LEU A 7 -7.58 -11.90 8.89
CA LEU A 7 -7.76 -12.94 7.88
C LEU A 7 -8.33 -12.38 6.56
N GLN A 8 -9.17 -11.34 6.60
CA GLN A 8 -9.68 -10.68 5.38
C GLN A 8 -8.60 -9.84 4.68
N ILE A 9 -7.67 -9.23 5.43
CA ILE A 9 -6.50 -8.53 4.86
C ILE A 9 -5.51 -9.54 4.26
N ALA A 10 -5.31 -10.70 4.90
CA ALA A 10 -4.47 -11.78 4.37
C ALA A 10 -5.10 -12.47 3.15
N PHE A 11 -6.43 -12.64 3.10
CA PHE A 11 -7.12 -13.22 1.95
C PHE A 11 -7.11 -12.29 0.72
N GLN A 12 -7.04 -10.97 0.91
CA GLN A 12 -6.90 -10.00 -0.19
C GLN A 12 -5.50 -10.06 -0.84
N CYS A 13 -4.47 -10.54 -0.14
CA CYS A 13 -3.10 -10.68 -0.65
C CYS A 13 -2.94 -11.81 -1.69
N LEU A 14 -3.93 -12.69 -1.86
CA LEU A 14 -3.83 -13.84 -2.77
C LEU A 14 -4.09 -13.51 -4.26
N PHE A 15 -4.51 -12.29 -4.60
CA PHE A 15 -4.77 -11.86 -5.99
C PHE A 15 -3.61 -11.02 -6.60
N PHE A 16 -2.38 -11.50 -6.44
CA PHE A 16 -1.13 -10.79 -6.75
C PHE A 16 -0.65 -10.90 -8.22
N PHE A 17 -1.55 -10.96 -9.21
CA PHE A 17 -1.16 -11.24 -10.60
C PHE A 17 -1.20 -10.04 -11.58
N ILE A 18 -1.56 -8.82 -11.14
CA ILE A 18 -1.66 -7.65 -12.02
C ILE A 18 -1.17 -6.39 -11.28
N SER A 19 -0.39 -5.52 -11.96
CA SER A 19 0.16 -4.26 -11.43
C SER A 19 -0.85 -3.39 -10.67
N LYS A 20 -2.10 -3.36 -11.12
CA LYS A 20 -3.21 -2.63 -10.48
C LYS A 20 -3.56 -3.17 -9.08
N GLY A 21 -3.38 -4.47 -8.83
CA GLY A 21 -3.62 -5.08 -7.54
C GLY A 21 -2.67 -4.57 -6.46
N ILE A 22 -1.39 -4.36 -6.82
CA ILE A 22 -0.37 -3.80 -5.91
C ILE A 22 -0.73 -2.37 -5.51
N ILE A 23 -1.06 -1.52 -6.49
CA ILE A 23 -1.46 -0.13 -6.24
C ILE A 23 -2.68 -0.06 -5.33
N ARG A 24 -3.70 -0.90 -5.59
CA ARG A 24 -4.94 -0.92 -4.80
C ARG A 24 -4.72 -1.43 -3.39
N ARG A 25 -3.90 -2.47 -3.23
CA ARG A 25 -3.52 -3.01 -1.91
C ARG A 25 -2.85 -1.92 -1.07
N ASP A 26 -1.84 -1.26 -1.64
CA ASP A 26 -1.08 -0.24 -0.92
C ASP A 26 -1.99 0.91 -0.49
N GLU A 27 -2.89 1.37 -1.37
CA GLU A 27 -3.88 2.39 -1.03
C GLU A 27 -4.77 1.95 0.15
N MET A 28 -5.32 0.73 0.11
CA MET A 28 -6.18 0.21 1.18
C MET A 28 -5.44 0.13 2.52
N VAL A 29 -4.21 -0.39 2.51
CA VAL A 29 -3.38 -0.54 3.71
C VAL A 29 -3.06 0.82 4.32
N PHE A 30 -2.60 1.79 3.51
CA PHE A 30 -2.29 3.14 4.01
C PHE A 30 -3.52 3.88 4.52
N ARG A 31 -4.67 3.72 3.86
CA ARG A 31 -5.94 4.30 4.32
C ARG A 31 -6.33 3.78 5.71
N LEU A 32 -6.34 2.47 5.89
CA LEU A 32 -6.66 1.83 7.17
C LEU A 32 -5.66 2.20 8.27
N ALA A 33 -4.36 2.26 7.95
CA ALA A 33 -3.33 2.67 8.90
C ALA A 33 -3.53 4.13 9.35
N ARG A 34 -3.81 5.04 8.41
CA ARG A 34 -4.07 6.46 8.71
C ARG A 34 -5.33 6.66 9.55
N GLU A 35 -6.42 5.98 9.20
CA GLU A 35 -7.68 6.01 9.95
C GLU A 35 -7.49 5.55 11.41
N ARG A 36 -6.63 4.56 11.63
CA ARG A 36 -6.32 4.02 12.96
C ARG A 36 -5.17 4.72 13.66
N LYS A 37 -4.54 5.73 13.04
CA LYS A 37 -3.34 6.42 13.53
C LYS A 37 -2.17 5.48 13.84
N ILE A 38 -2.05 4.40 13.07
CA ILE A 38 -0.96 3.42 13.20
C ILE A 38 0.20 3.87 12.29
N PRO A 39 1.41 4.08 12.83
CA PRO A 39 2.59 4.33 12.00
C PRO A 39 2.85 3.14 11.07
N ILE A 40 3.09 3.41 9.79
CA ILE A 40 3.33 2.38 8.78
C ILE A 40 4.52 2.75 7.91
N PHE A 41 5.33 1.75 7.58
CA PHE A 41 6.47 1.87 6.68
C PHE A 41 6.27 0.92 5.51
N MET A 42 6.49 1.42 4.30
CA MET A 42 6.64 0.57 3.12
C MET A 42 8.11 0.16 3.01
N VAL A 43 8.39 -1.14 2.97
CA VAL A 43 9.74 -1.69 2.81
C VAL A 43 9.80 -2.51 1.53
N LEU A 44 10.92 -2.39 0.84
CA LEU A 44 11.24 -3.14 -0.36
C LEU A 44 11.69 -4.57 0.02
N SER A 45 10.90 -5.59 -0.33
CA SER A 45 11.18 -7.00 0.04
C SER A 45 12.11 -7.74 -0.93
N GLY A 46 12.54 -7.11 -2.02
CA GLY A 46 13.21 -7.76 -3.16
C GLY A 46 12.20 -8.28 -4.21
N GLY A 47 12.70 -8.75 -5.36
CA GLY A 47 11.87 -9.18 -6.51
C GLY A 47 11.75 -8.15 -7.64
N TYR A 48 12.69 -7.21 -7.75
CA TYR A 48 12.74 -6.19 -8.79
C TYR A 48 13.16 -6.78 -10.14
N GLN A 49 12.19 -7.31 -10.87
CA GLN A 49 12.34 -7.35 -12.32
C GLN A 49 12.30 -5.90 -12.83
N PRO A 50 13.25 -5.44 -13.65
CA PRO A 50 13.21 -4.08 -14.22
C PRO A 50 11.87 -3.75 -14.89
N GLN A 51 11.21 -4.76 -15.44
CA GLN A 51 9.91 -4.68 -16.07
C GLN A 51 8.79 -4.33 -15.09
N THR A 52 8.91 -4.58 -13.79
CA THR A 52 7.87 -4.34 -12.78
C THR A 52 8.19 -3.18 -11.83
N ALA A 53 9.40 -2.60 -11.90
CA ALA A 53 9.81 -1.46 -11.08
C ALA A 53 8.85 -0.26 -11.20
N HIS A 54 8.30 -0.02 -12.39
CA HIS A 54 7.33 1.04 -12.65
C HIS A 54 6.06 0.90 -11.79
N VAL A 55 5.65 -0.32 -11.44
CA VAL A 55 4.43 -0.57 -10.64
C VAL A 55 4.57 -0.01 -9.23
N ILE A 56 5.77 -0.11 -8.64
CA ILE A 56 6.04 0.45 -7.31
C ILE A 56 6.07 1.97 -7.38
N ALA A 57 6.68 2.54 -8.44
CA ALA A 57 6.66 3.98 -8.67
C ALA A 57 5.22 4.51 -8.82
N ASP A 58 4.39 3.83 -9.62
CA ASP A 58 2.98 4.17 -9.81
C ASP A 58 2.19 4.07 -8.50
N SER A 59 2.47 3.05 -7.67
CA SER A 59 1.86 2.91 -6.34
C SER A 59 2.21 4.08 -5.43
N VAL A 60 3.48 4.46 -5.35
CA VAL A 60 3.94 5.61 -4.55
C VAL A 60 3.31 6.92 -5.05
N LEU A 61 3.24 7.12 -6.37
CA LEU A 61 2.59 8.30 -6.95
C LEU A 61 1.09 8.32 -6.65
N ASN A 62 0.40 7.19 -6.74
CA ASN A 62 -1.01 7.07 -6.35
C ASN A 62 -1.21 7.45 -4.88
N LEU A 63 -0.42 6.88 -3.96
CA LEU A 63 -0.51 7.21 -2.54
C LEU A 63 -0.31 8.69 -2.26
N LYS A 64 0.65 9.34 -2.95
CA LYS A 64 0.89 10.79 -2.84
C LYS A 64 -0.31 11.58 -3.37
N GLY A 65 -0.85 11.22 -4.53
CA GLY A 65 -2.03 11.87 -5.12
C GLY A 65 -3.28 11.76 -4.25
N GLN A 66 -3.40 10.68 -3.47
CA GLN A 66 -4.48 10.48 -2.48
C GLN A 66 -4.21 11.18 -1.13
N GLY A 67 -3.06 11.86 -0.98
CA GLY A 67 -2.63 12.46 0.28
C GLY A 67 -2.39 11.44 1.41
N LEU A 68 -2.20 10.16 1.06
CA LEU A 68 -1.95 9.08 2.02
C LEU A 68 -0.49 9.05 2.48
N ILE A 69 0.43 9.57 1.66
CA ILE A 69 1.84 9.79 1.98
C ILE A 69 2.25 11.21 1.58
N ALA A 70 3.33 11.70 2.20
CA ALA A 70 3.78 13.09 2.20
C ALA A 70 2.78 14.03 2.89
N ARG A 71 3.21 14.58 4.01
CA ARG A 71 2.58 15.72 4.67
C ARG A 71 3.37 16.95 4.24
N GLU A 72 2.72 18.06 3.87
CA GLU A 72 3.43 19.31 3.71
C GLU A 72 4.18 19.61 5.02
N PRO A 73 5.45 20.05 4.97
CA PRO A 73 6.08 20.61 6.14
C PRO A 73 5.25 21.84 6.49
N ASN A 74 4.49 21.75 7.60
CA ASN A 74 3.88 22.90 8.23
C ASN A 74 5.04 23.86 8.59
N LEU A 75 5.29 24.84 7.72
CA LEU A 75 6.08 26.04 7.99
C LEU A 75 5.27 26.98 8.86
#